data_AF-A0A2N1NCE0-F1
#
_entry.id   AF-A0A2N1NCE0-F1
#
_cell.length_a   1.000
_cell.length_b   1.000
_cell.length_c   1.000
_cell.angle_alpha   90.00
_cell.angle_beta   90.00
_cell.angle_gamma   90.00
#
_symmetry.space_group_name_H-M   'P 1'
#
loop_
_entity.id
_entity.type
_entity.pdbx_description
1 polymer ?
#
loop_
_entity_poly.entity_id
_entity_poly.type
_entity_poly.pdbx_seq_one_letter_code
_entity_poly.pdbx_strand_id
1 'polypeptide(L)'
;MPYKDLLLLAGAYEINTEELEELEKLEKLKKSEKNAKIDQKEILVNDLLDKLIAQSNNEYHDVFFTFDEEEGRIGACRYVLSAASSYFKRMFYSGLIESSRDVIEILIKGIHPDTFWILLRWLYGQSFEDAVKS
;
A
#
# COMPACT_ATOMS: atom_id res chain seq x y z
N MET A 1 17.65 -26.02 -2.30
CA MET A 1 17.36 -25.01 -1.26
C MET A 1 16.00 -25.34 -0.67
N PRO A 2 15.93 -25.78 0.59
CA PRO A 2 14.67 -25.89 1.34
C PRO A 2 13.86 -24.59 1.29
N TYR A 3 12.52 -24.68 1.30
CA TYR A 3 11.66 -23.50 1.16
C TYR A 3 11.87 -22.47 2.27
N LYS A 4 12.24 -22.89 3.49
CA LYS A 4 12.54 -22.00 4.61
C LYS A 4 13.74 -21.09 4.34
N ASP A 5 14.81 -21.65 3.75
CA ASP A 5 16.00 -20.89 3.41
C ASP A 5 15.71 -19.84 2.32
N LEU A 6 14.79 -20.15 1.40
CA LEU A 6 14.31 -19.21 0.38
C LEU A 6 13.52 -18.05 1.01
N LEU A 7 12.65 -18.35 1.96
CA LEU A 7 11.86 -17.32 2.67
C LEU A 7 12.76 -16.35 3.42
N LEU A 8 13.74 -16.87 4.17
CA LEU A 8 14.71 -16.04 4.89
C LEU A 8 15.58 -15.21 3.94
N LEU A 9 16.04 -15.80 2.82
CA LEU A 9 16.80 -15.07 1.80
C LEU A 9 15.99 -13.93 1.17
N ALA A 10 14.68 -14.13 1.01
CA ALA A 10 13.75 -13.12 0.49
C ALA A 10 13.34 -12.07 1.54
N GLY A 11 13.87 -12.14 2.77
CA GLY A 11 13.55 -11.21 3.86
C GLY A 11 12.20 -11.46 4.52
N ALA A 12 11.60 -12.65 4.34
CA ALA A 12 10.36 -13.01 5.02
C ALA A 12 10.61 -13.43 6.47
N TYR A 13 9.63 -13.17 7.33
CA TYR A 13 9.67 -13.50 8.76
C TYR A 13 8.71 -14.66 9.07
N GLU A 14 9.19 -15.72 9.75
CA GLU A 14 8.36 -16.85 10.18
C GLU A 14 7.67 -16.51 11.51
N ILE A 15 6.33 -16.66 11.56
CA ILE A 15 5.54 -16.46 12.77
C ILE A 15 5.50 -17.79 13.54
N ASN A 16 6.06 -17.83 14.76
CA ASN A 16 5.84 -18.95 15.67
C ASN A 16 4.55 -18.73 16.47
N THR A 17 3.49 -19.43 16.09
CA THR A 17 2.15 -19.31 16.70
C THR A 17 2.08 -19.82 18.14
N GLU A 18 2.89 -20.81 18.51
CA GLU A 18 2.90 -21.38 19.87
C GLU A 18 3.60 -20.44 20.87
N GLU A 19 4.74 -19.87 20.49
CA GLU A 19 5.40 -18.81 21.28
C GLU A 19 4.54 -17.54 21.39
N LEU A 20 3.66 -17.29 20.41
CA LEU A 20 2.72 -16.17 20.41
C LEU A 20 1.70 -16.30 21.54
N GLU A 21 1.02 -17.44 21.62
CA GLU A 21 0.02 -17.69 22.65
C GLU A 21 0.63 -17.68 24.06
N GLU A 22 1.86 -18.18 24.22
CA GLU A 22 2.55 -18.16 25.52
C GLU A 22 2.98 -16.76 25.95
N LEU A 23 3.50 -15.94 25.03
CA LEU A 23 3.96 -14.58 25.34
C LEU A 23 2.79 -13.61 25.60
N GLU A 24 1.66 -13.80 24.94
CA GLU A 24 0.42 -13.06 25.21
C GLU A 24 -0.14 -13.40 26.59
N LYS A 25 -0.19 -14.70 26.95
CA LYS A 25 -0.59 -15.14 28.30
C LYS A 25 0.27 -14.56 29.41
N LEU A 26 1.52 -14.21 29.11
CA LEU A 26 2.47 -13.68 30.09
C LEU A 26 2.51 -12.15 30.17
N GLU A 27 1.72 -11.41 29.36
CA GLU A 27 1.70 -9.94 29.28
C GLU A 27 3.10 -9.28 29.11
N LYS A 28 4.09 -10.02 28.62
CA LYS A 28 5.51 -9.58 28.57
C LYS A 28 5.91 -8.83 27.30
N LEU A 29 5.00 -8.67 26.34
CA LEU A 29 5.30 -8.10 25.02
C LEU A 29 5.69 -6.62 25.12
N LYS A 30 6.99 -6.33 24.95
CA LYS A 30 7.48 -4.95 24.79
C LYS A 30 7.13 -4.44 23.40
N LYS A 31 6.94 -3.11 23.26
CA LYS A 31 6.60 -2.45 21.98
C LYS A 31 7.61 -2.76 20.86
N SER A 32 8.87 -2.98 21.20
CA SER A 32 9.93 -3.42 20.27
C SER A 32 9.82 -4.87 19.81
N GLU A 33 9.23 -5.75 20.62
CA GLU A 33 8.99 -7.17 20.30
C GLU A 33 7.69 -7.34 19.49
N LYS A 34 6.77 -6.38 19.61
CA LYS A 34 5.62 -6.24 18.71
C LYS A 34 6.06 -6.04 17.25
N ASN A 35 7.14 -5.29 17.04
CA ASN A 35 7.73 -5.05 15.72
C ASN A 35 8.48 -6.29 15.15
N ALA A 36 8.80 -7.28 15.98
CA ALA A 36 9.40 -8.55 15.54
C ALA A 36 8.36 -9.59 15.09
N LYS A 37 7.06 -9.29 15.25
CA LYS A 37 5.91 -10.21 15.09
C LYS A 37 4.91 -9.74 14.03
N ILE A 38 5.36 -9.04 13.00
CA ILE A 38 4.45 -8.55 11.95
C ILE A 38 4.30 -9.66 10.91
N ASP A 39 3.06 -10.09 10.65
CA ASP A 39 2.76 -11.01 9.53
C ASP A 39 3.26 -10.40 8.22
N GLN A 40 3.83 -11.20 7.32
CA GLN A 40 4.30 -10.73 6.02
C GLN A 40 3.21 -9.94 5.26
N LYS A 41 1.94 -10.32 5.46
CA LYS A 41 0.78 -9.55 4.95
C LYS A 41 0.72 -8.13 5.53
N GLU A 42 0.83 -7.99 6.84
CA GLU A 42 0.82 -6.68 7.50
C GLU A 42 2.05 -5.85 7.15
N ILE A 43 3.23 -6.47 7.06
CA ILE A 43 4.45 -5.81 6.56
C ILE A 43 4.21 -5.26 5.16
N LEU A 44 3.67 -6.08 4.26
CA LEU A 44 3.39 -5.66 2.88
C LEU A 44 2.39 -4.51 2.83
N VAL A 45 1.26 -4.61 3.53
CA VAL A 45 0.23 -3.56 3.52
C VAL A 45 0.76 -2.26 4.11
N ASN A 46 1.48 -2.32 5.23
CA ASN A 46 2.06 -1.14 5.85
C ASN A 46 3.14 -0.51 4.97
N ASP A 47 4.03 -1.30 4.37
CA ASP A 47 5.08 -0.79 3.47
C ASP A 47 4.49 -0.13 2.21
N LEU A 48 3.45 -0.73 1.62
CA LEU A 48 2.73 -0.12 0.50
C LEU A 48 2.10 1.22 0.89
N LEU A 49 1.47 1.29 2.07
CA LEU A 49 0.85 2.51 2.58
C LEU A 49 1.91 3.57 2.91
N ASP A 50 3.02 3.21 3.56
CA ASP A 50 4.12 4.12 3.88
C ASP A 50 4.76 4.70 2.61
N LYS A 51 4.96 3.86 1.58
CA LYS A 51 5.44 4.30 0.26
C LYS A 51 4.45 5.26 -0.41
N LEU A 52 3.14 4.99 -0.31
CA LEU A 52 2.12 5.94 -0.77
C LEU A 52 2.24 7.25 0.01
N ILE A 53 2.30 7.24 1.33
CA ILE A 53 2.32 8.46 2.16
C ILE A 53 3.56 9.30 1.94
N ALA A 54 4.72 8.66 1.77
CA ALA A 54 5.99 9.35 1.66
C ALA A 54 6.03 10.33 0.48
N GLN A 55 5.36 10.01 -0.65
CA GLN A 55 5.27 10.77 -1.91
C GLN A 55 6.60 11.27 -2.54
N SER A 56 7.71 11.13 -1.82
CA SER A 56 9.02 11.72 -2.07
C SER A 56 9.97 10.77 -2.79
N ASN A 57 9.57 9.50 -2.95
CA ASN A 57 10.34 8.49 -3.66
C ASN A 57 9.57 8.02 -4.90
N ASN A 58 9.88 8.65 -6.04
CA ASN A 58 9.18 8.42 -7.31
C ASN A 58 9.52 7.06 -7.95
N GLU A 59 10.45 6.28 -7.40
CA GLU A 59 10.88 5.01 -7.99
C GLU A 59 9.78 3.93 -7.99
N TYR A 60 8.76 4.07 -7.12
CA TYR A 60 7.66 3.11 -6.99
C TYR A 60 6.34 3.59 -7.63
N HIS A 61 6.30 4.81 -8.17
CA HIS A 61 5.08 5.42 -8.70
C HIS A 61 5.11 5.43 -10.23
N ASP A 62 4.18 4.71 -10.84
CA ASP A 62 3.96 4.64 -12.29
C ASP A 62 2.64 5.32 -12.71
N VAL A 63 1.85 5.78 -11.74
CA VAL A 63 0.62 6.57 -11.95
C VAL A 63 0.69 7.84 -11.12
N PHE A 64 0.29 8.95 -11.73
CA PHE A 64 0.22 10.25 -11.09
C PHE A 64 -1.15 10.88 -11.34
N PHE A 65 -1.76 11.37 -10.27
CA PHE A 65 -3.05 12.05 -10.31
C PHE A 65 -2.82 13.55 -10.13
N THR A 66 -3.38 14.34 -11.04
CA THR A 66 -3.42 15.81 -10.97
C THR A 66 -4.87 16.27 -10.86
N PHE A 67 -5.09 17.49 -10.37
CA PHE A 67 -6.42 18.02 -10.07
C PHE A 67 -6.66 19.33 -10.83
N ASP A 68 -7.91 19.56 -11.25
CA ASP A 68 -8.27 20.73 -12.05
C ASP A 68 -8.49 22.00 -11.23
N GLU A 69 -8.93 21.87 -9.99
CA GLU A 69 -9.27 22.99 -9.10
C GLU A 69 -8.11 23.42 -8.18
N GLU A 70 -7.11 22.56 -7.97
CA GLU A 70 -6.00 22.82 -7.04
C GLU A 70 -4.66 22.27 -7.56
N GLU A 71 -3.56 22.95 -7.23
CA GLU A 71 -2.22 22.42 -7.47
C GLU A 71 -1.96 21.24 -6.52
N GLY A 72 -2.00 20.03 -7.08
CA GLY A 72 -1.70 18.80 -6.37
C GLY A 72 -1.28 17.71 -7.34
N ARG A 73 -0.26 16.93 -6.96
CA ARG A 73 0.16 15.73 -7.69
C ARG A 73 0.39 14.59 -6.73
N ILE A 74 -0.34 13.49 -6.92
CA ILE A 74 -0.26 12.31 -6.06
C ILE A 74 0.25 11.12 -6.88
N GLY A 75 1.40 10.57 -6.50
CA GLY A 75 1.96 9.34 -7.07
C GLY A 75 1.35 8.09 -6.45
N ALA A 76 1.13 7.07 -7.27
CA ALA A 76 0.58 5.77 -6.87
C ALA A 76 1.13 4.64 -7.77
N CYS A 77 0.79 3.40 -7.41
CA CYS A 77 1.20 2.20 -8.12
C CYS A 77 -0.01 1.53 -8.81
N ARG A 78 0.10 1.37 -10.13
CA ARG A 78 -0.94 0.82 -11.01
C ARG A 78 -1.36 -0.59 -10.62
N TYR A 79 -0.41 -1.42 -10.19
CA TYR A 79 -0.68 -2.79 -9.78
C TYR A 79 -1.50 -2.85 -8.48
N VAL A 80 -1.12 -2.05 -7.47
CA VAL A 80 -1.84 -1.95 -6.20
C VAL A 80 -3.27 -1.48 -6.42
N LEU A 81 -3.45 -0.39 -7.20
CA LEU A 81 -4.77 0.14 -7.53
C LEU A 81 -5.63 -0.87 -8.30
N SER A 82 -5.04 -1.64 -9.22
CA SER A 82 -5.75 -2.66 -9.99
C SER A 82 -6.15 -3.87 -9.14
N ALA A 83 -5.34 -4.22 -8.13
CA ALA A 83 -5.66 -5.28 -7.19
C ALA A 83 -6.82 -4.87 -6.27
N ALA A 84 -6.86 -3.60 -5.85
CA ALA A 84 -7.88 -3.07 -4.95
C ALA A 84 -9.18 -2.63 -5.66
N SER A 85 -9.13 -2.27 -6.96
CA SER A 85 -10.26 -1.66 -7.66
C SER A 85 -10.42 -2.16 -9.10
N SER A 86 -11.60 -2.69 -9.41
CA SER A 86 -11.96 -3.12 -10.76
C SER A 86 -12.05 -1.96 -11.75
N TYR A 87 -12.31 -0.73 -11.27
CA TYR A 87 -12.31 0.47 -12.09
C TYR A 87 -10.89 0.79 -12.58
N PHE A 88 -9.93 0.87 -11.66
CA PHE A 88 -8.52 1.11 -12.00
C PHE A 88 -7.94 -0.02 -12.85
N LYS A 89 -8.28 -1.28 -12.53
CA LYS A 89 -7.88 -2.42 -13.37
C LYS A 89 -8.33 -2.25 -14.82
N ARG A 90 -9.57 -1.84 -15.06
CA ARG A 90 -10.07 -1.58 -16.42
C ARG A 90 -9.31 -0.42 -17.05
N MET A 91 -9.24 0.73 -16.37
CA MET A 91 -8.53 1.92 -16.85
C MET A 91 -7.10 1.60 -17.34
N PHE A 92 -6.36 0.79 -16.59
CA PHE A 92 -4.96 0.51 -16.87
C PHE A 92 -4.70 -0.65 -17.84
N TYR A 93 -5.63 -1.60 -17.97
CA TYR A 93 -5.40 -2.84 -18.70
C TYR A 93 -6.43 -3.16 -19.80
N SER A 94 -7.42 -2.31 -20.07
CA SER A 94 -8.41 -2.54 -21.13
C SER A 94 -7.99 -2.04 -22.52
N GLY A 95 -6.69 -1.90 -22.80
CA GLY A 95 -6.19 -1.46 -24.11
C GLY A 95 -6.39 0.03 -24.41
N LEU A 96 -6.62 0.86 -23.37
CA LEU A 96 -6.67 2.33 -23.49
C LEU A 96 -5.26 2.91 -23.62
N ILE A 97 -5.12 4.19 -24.00
CA ILE A 97 -3.82 4.85 -24.23
C ILE A 97 -2.92 4.78 -22.97
N GLU A 98 -3.54 4.75 -21.80
CA GLU A 98 -2.94 4.60 -20.48
C GLU A 98 -2.27 3.22 -20.29
N SER A 99 -2.67 2.20 -21.05
CA SER A 99 -2.11 0.85 -20.94
C SER A 99 -0.73 0.68 -21.58
N SER A 100 -0.33 1.59 -22.47
CA SER A 100 0.92 1.50 -23.25
C SER A 100 2.01 2.49 -22.82
N ARG A 101 1.84 3.20 -21.70
CA ARG A 101 2.80 4.19 -21.19
C ARG A 101 3.54 3.64 -19.97
N ASP A 102 4.82 3.99 -19.86
CA ASP A 102 5.66 3.68 -18.68
C ASP A 102 5.22 4.49 -17.46
N VAL A 103 4.70 5.69 -17.68
CA VAL A 103 4.13 6.57 -16.65
C VAL A 103 2.78 7.10 -17.12
N ILE A 104 1.79 7.05 -16.22
CA ILE A 104 0.42 7.50 -16.49
C ILE A 104 0.13 8.76 -15.69
N GLU A 105 -0.35 9.81 -16.37
CA GLU A 105 -0.86 11.03 -15.75
C GLU A 105 -2.37 11.07 -15.94
N ILE A 106 -3.13 11.21 -14.86
CA ILE A 106 -4.59 11.24 -14.84
C ILE A 106 -5.05 12.57 -14.24
N LEU A 107 -5.84 13.32 -15.00
CA LEU A 107 -6.52 14.50 -14.49
C LEU A 107 -7.84 14.11 -13.82
N ILE A 108 -7.94 14.36 -12.53
CA ILE A 108 -9.18 14.23 -11.74
C ILE A 108 -9.92 15.56 -11.78
N LYS A 109 -11.22 15.52 -12.07
CA LYS A 109 -12.07 16.71 -12.21
C LYS A 109 -13.17 16.76 -11.17
N GLY A 110 -13.36 17.92 -10.55
CA GLY A 110 -14.45 18.16 -9.59
C GLY A 110 -14.40 17.30 -8.31
N ILE A 111 -13.21 16.80 -7.97
CA ILE A 111 -12.95 16.09 -6.71
C ILE A 111 -11.75 16.74 -6.06
N HIS A 112 -11.92 17.18 -4.81
CA HIS A 112 -10.86 17.80 -4.02
C HIS A 112 -9.71 16.80 -3.76
N PRO A 113 -8.43 17.23 -3.85
CA PRO A 113 -7.28 16.35 -3.61
C PRO A 113 -7.37 15.52 -2.33
N ASP A 114 -7.75 16.13 -1.21
CA ASP A 114 -7.92 15.43 0.08
C ASP A 114 -8.97 14.30 0.03
N THR A 115 -10.08 14.50 -0.69
CA THR A 115 -11.10 13.44 -0.84
C THR A 115 -10.53 12.26 -1.62
N PHE A 116 -9.76 12.55 -2.67
CA PHE A 116 -9.09 11.52 -3.45
C PHE A 116 -7.97 10.83 -2.65
N TRP A 117 -7.28 11.58 -1.79
CA TRP A 117 -6.25 11.06 -0.91
C TRP A 117 -6.79 10.04 0.09
N ILE A 118 -7.94 10.32 0.71
CA ILE A 118 -8.65 9.37 1.58
C ILE A 118 -8.95 8.07 0.84
N LEU A 119 -9.47 8.16 -0.39
CA LEU A 119 -9.75 6.99 -1.24
C LEU A 119 -8.48 6.17 -1.48
N LEU A 120 -7.37 6.82 -1.85
CA LEU A 120 -6.11 6.12 -2.13
C LEU A 120 -5.58 5.39 -0.90
N ARG A 121 -5.57 6.04 0.26
CA ARG A 121 -5.10 5.41 1.51
C ARG A 121 -5.94 4.20 1.90
N TRP A 122 -7.27 4.29 1.72
CA TRP A 122 -8.17 3.16 1.94
C TRP A 122 -7.90 2.01 0.95
N LEU A 123 -7.70 2.30 -0.35
CA LEU A 123 -7.34 1.29 -1.35
C LEU A 123 -5.99 0.63 -1.07
N TYR A 124 -5.09 1.31 -0.37
CA TYR A 124 -3.79 0.79 0.08
C TYR A 124 -3.86 0.00 1.39
N GLY A 125 -5.07 -0.24 1.92
CA GLY A 125 -5.28 -1.12 3.06
C GLY A 125 -5.35 -0.42 4.41
N GLN A 126 -5.33 0.92 4.45
CA GLN A 126 -5.70 1.64 5.67
C GLN A 126 -7.19 1.45 5.97
N SER A 127 -7.57 1.35 7.25
CA SER A 127 -8.99 1.37 7.63
C SER A 127 -9.66 2.65 7.14
N PHE A 128 -10.94 2.58 6.81
CA PHE A 128 -11.66 3.78 6.36
C PHE A 128 -11.71 4.83 7.48
N GLU A 129 -11.91 4.40 8.73
CA GLU A 129 -11.95 5.24 9.92
C GLU A 129 -10.65 6.00 10.17
N ASP A 130 -9.50 5.42 9.81
CA ASP A 130 -8.20 6.09 9.95
C ASP A 130 -7.88 6.93 8.72
N ALA A 131 -8.28 6.50 7.53
CA ALA A 131 -8.09 7.25 6.29
C ALA A 131 -8.81 8.61 6.34
N VAL A 132 -10.05 8.66 6.83
CA VAL A 132 -10.82 9.92 6.95
C VAL A 132 -10.30 10.89 8.03
N LYS A 133 -9.41 10.44 8.91
CA LYS A 133 -8.79 11.26 9.98
C LYS A 133 -7.37 11.72 9.64
N SER A 134 -6.82 11.24 8.52
CA SER A 134 -5.42 11.43 8.14
C SER A 134 -5.17 12.83 7.56
#